data_AF-A0A097KLR7-F1
#
_entry.id   AF-A0A097KLR7-F1
#
_cell.length_a   1.000
_cell.length_b   1.000
_cell.length_c   1.000
_cell.angle_alpha   90.00
_cell.angle_beta   90.00
_cell.angle_gamma   90.00
#
_symmetry.space_group_name_H-M   'P 1'
#
loop_
_entity.id
_entity.type
_entity.pdbx_description
1 polymer ?
#
loop_
_entity_poly.entity_id
_entity_poly.type
_entity_poly.pdbx_seq_one_letter_code
_entity_poly.pdbx_strand_id
1 'polypeptide(L)'
;MVKIRPDEISSIIRQQIEQYNQEVKVVNVGTVFQVGDGIARIYGLEKVMAGELLEFEDGTVGIALNLESKNVGAVLMGEGRKIQEGSSVRATGKIAQVPVGEKFLGRVVNSLAVPIDGKGDIAADDNRLIESAAPGIISRKSVHEPLQTGLVAVDAMIPIGRGQRELIIGDRQTGKTAIAVDTILNQKGKDVVCVYVAIGQKASSIAQVVNTLTDRGAMDYTIVVSATADSPATLQYLAPYTGAALAEYFMYTGRHTLVIYDDLTKQAQAYREMSLLLRRPPGREAYPGDVFYLHSRLLERAAKLSDSLGAGSMTALPVVETQEGDVSAYIPTNVISITDGQIFLSADLFNSGLRPAINVGISVSRVGSAAQPKAMKQVAGKLKLELAQFAELEAFSQFASDLDQATQNQLARGQRLRELLKQAQTAPLSLEDQVATIFAGTTGYLDTIGVEDVRPFLTGLRQYLSTNASEYGQLIRDTQAFSPEAQELLKTAILDYTEEFKAAA
;
A
#
# COMPACT_ATOMS: atom_id res chain seq x y z
N MET A 1 -26.10 24.92 -2.77
CA MET A 1 -26.13 25.18 -4.24
C MET A 1 -25.29 26.42 -4.51
N VAL A 2 -24.07 26.26 -5.01
CA VAL A 2 -23.24 27.39 -5.44
C VAL A 2 -23.90 27.98 -6.69
N LYS A 3 -24.29 29.26 -6.64
CA LYS A 3 -24.82 29.99 -7.80
C LYS A 3 -23.70 30.19 -8.81
N ILE A 4 -23.61 29.31 -9.79
CA ILE A 4 -22.70 29.47 -10.94
C ILE A 4 -23.24 30.62 -11.79
N ARG A 5 -22.42 31.64 -12.06
CA ARG A 5 -22.82 32.80 -12.85
C ARG A 5 -22.65 32.47 -14.34
N PRO A 6 -23.68 32.70 -15.20
CA PRO A 6 -23.59 32.43 -16.63
C PRO A 6 -22.44 33.15 -17.34
N ASP A 7 -22.04 34.31 -16.82
CA ASP A 7 -20.98 35.14 -17.40
C ASP A 7 -19.59 34.51 -17.23
N GLU A 8 -19.33 33.83 -16.10
CA GLU A 8 -18.05 33.15 -15.85
C GLU A 8 -17.87 31.97 -16.80
N ILE A 9 -18.92 31.16 -16.99
CA ILE A 9 -18.91 30.05 -17.97
C ILE A 9 -18.66 30.60 -19.39
N SER A 10 -19.39 31.65 -19.77
CA SER A 10 -19.26 32.25 -21.11
C SER A 10 -17.85 32.79 -21.35
N SER A 11 -17.21 33.35 -20.32
CA SER A 11 -15.84 33.86 -20.39
C SER A 11 -14.81 32.74 -20.57
N ILE A 12 -14.96 31.63 -19.84
CA ILE A 12 -14.06 30.47 -19.93
C ILE A 12 -14.16 29.84 -21.33
N ILE A 13 -15.38 29.65 -21.84
CA ILE A 13 -15.59 29.10 -23.19
C ILE A 13 -15.01 30.04 -24.25
N ARG A 14 -15.23 31.35 -24.13
CA ARG A 14 -14.65 32.34 -25.06
C ARG A 14 -13.13 32.30 -25.03
N GLN A 15 -12.51 32.19 -23.86
CA GLN A 15 -11.07 32.06 -23.71
C GLN A 15 -10.53 30.76 -24.35
N GLN A 16 -11.24 29.64 -24.22
CA GLN A 16 -10.86 28.39 -24.90
C GLN A 16 -10.95 28.48 -26.43
N ILE A 17 -11.97 29.19 -26.95
CA ILE A 17 -12.11 29.43 -28.39
C ILE A 17 -11.02 30.38 -28.90
N GLU A 18 -10.69 31.45 -28.16
CA GLU A 18 -9.61 32.38 -28.51
C GLU A 18 -8.23 31.71 -28.51
N GLN A 19 -8.02 30.73 -27.63
CA GLN A 19 -6.79 29.93 -27.57
C GLN A 19 -6.75 28.76 -28.57
N TYR A 20 -7.82 28.54 -29.35
CA TYR A 20 -7.90 27.44 -30.31
C TYR A 20 -7.06 27.74 -31.55
N ASN A 21 -5.78 27.35 -31.52
CA ASN A 21 -4.89 27.38 -32.68
C ASN A 21 -5.03 26.09 -33.51
N GLN A 22 -5.52 26.22 -34.75
CA GLN A 22 -5.47 25.12 -35.74
C GLN A 22 -4.05 24.98 -36.31
N GLU A 23 -3.20 24.23 -35.64
CA GLU A 23 -1.95 23.74 -36.24
C GLU A 23 -2.24 22.52 -37.12
N VAL A 24 -1.97 22.62 -38.42
CA VAL A 24 -2.00 21.46 -39.33
C VAL A 24 -0.79 20.57 -39.01
N LYS A 25 -1.02 19.50 -38.24
CA LYS A 25 -0.01 18.48 -37.93
C LYS A 25 -0.12 17.32 -38.90
N VAL A 26 1.02 16.84 -39.41
CA VAL A 26 1.08 15.57 -40.14
C VAL A 26 0.87 14.47 -39.10
N VAL A 27 -0.31 13.85 -39.12
CA VAL A 27 -0.70 12.82 -38.17
C VAL A 27 -0.44 11.44 -38.78
N ASN A 28 0.17 10.55 -37.99
CA ASN A 28 0.28 9.15 -38.35
C ASN A 28 -1.07 8.46 -38.06
N VAL A 29 -1.74 8.01 -39.11
CA VAL A 29 -3.10 7.44 -39.05
C VAL A 29 -3.03 5.95 -39.40
N GLY A 30 -3.87 5.17 -38.74
CA GLY A 30 -4.13 3.79 -39.07
C GLY A 30 -5.62 3.50 -39.13
N THR A 31 -5.93 2.26 -39.50
CA THR A 31 -7.29 1.76 -39.64
C THR A 31 -7.44 0.47 -38.84
N VAL A 32 -8.42 0.41 -37.95
CA VAL A 32 -8.76 -0.81 -37.22
C VAL A 32 -9.24 -1.84 -38.22
N PHE A 33 -8.64 -3.03 -38.24
CA PHE A 33 -9.16 -4.14 -39.04
C PHE A 33 -9.72 -5.28 -38.19
N GLN A 34 -9.38 -5.30 -36.90
CA GLN A 34 -9.94 -6.25 -35.96
C GLN A 34 -10.07 -5.58 -34.60
N VAL A 35 -11.22 -5.74 -33.95
CA VAL A 35 -11.45 -5.31 -32.58
C VAL A 35 -12.24 -6.38 -31.84
N GLY A 36 -11.85 -6.67 -30.60
CA GLY A 36 -12.51 -7.65 -29.75
C GLY A 36 -11.85 -7.72 -28.38
N ASP A 37 -12.65 -7.91 -27.33
CA ASP A 37 -12.20 -8.12 -25.95
C ASP A 37 -11.15 -7.09 -25.47
N GLY A 38 -11.35 -5.80 -25.81
CA GLY A 38 -10.45 -4.72 -25.40
C GLY A 38 -9.13 -4.64 -26.19
N ILE A 39 -8.98 -5.41 -27.27
CA ILE A 39 -7.81 -5.37 -28.16
C ILE A 39 -8.24 -4.92 -29.55
N ALA A 40 -7.45 -4.02 -30.13
CA ALA A 40 -7.57 -3.61 -31.51
C ALA A 40 -6.30 -3.97 -32.28
N ARG A 41 -6.46 -4.45 -33.52
CA ARG A 41 -5.37 -4.59 -34.48
C ARG A 41 -5.55 -3.57 -35.59
N ILE A 42 -4.48 -2.84 -35.87
CA ILE A 42 -4.51 -1.63 -36.65
C ILE A 42 -3.52 -1.76 -37.81
N TYR A 43 -3.98 -1.51 -39.04
CA TYR A 43 -3.10 -1.33 -40.20
C TYR A 43 -2.60 0.11 -40.27
N GLY A 44 -1.38 0.30 -40.79
CA GLY A 44 -0.74 1.61 -40.86
C GLY A 44 0.03 1.93 -39.59
N LEU A 45 -0.07 3.17 -39.10
CA LEU A 45 0.69 3.65 -37.95
C LEU A 45 2.21 3.44 -38.08
N GLU A 46 2.80 3.60 -39.27
CA GLU A 46 4.19 3.21 -39.57
C GLU A 46 5.26 3.81 -38.63
N LYS A 47 5.00 5.01 -38.11
CA LYS A 47 5.91 5.75 -37.20
C LYS A 47 5.54 5.63 -35.72
N VAL A 48 4.62 4.74 -35.35
CA VAL A 48 4.20 4.58 -33.95
C VAL A 48 5.33 3.98 -33.11
N MET A 49 5.46 4.47 -31.88
CA MET A 49 6.41 3.95 -30.91
C MET A 49 5.75 2.89 -30.02
N ALA A 50 6.56 1.96 -29.51
CA ALA A 50 6.10 1.03 -28.48
C ALA A 50 5.74 1.81 -27.21
N GLY A 51 4.55 1.55 -26.65
CA GLY A 51 4.04 2.28 -25.49
C GLY A 51 3.43 3.65 -25.84
N GLU A 52 3.26 4.00 -27.10
CA GLU A 52 2.60 5.24 -27.52
C GLU A 52 1.09 5.19 -27.26
N LEU A 53 0.52 6.34 -26.85
CA LEU A 53 -0.93 6.52 -26.75
C LEU A 53 -1.53 6.66 -28.15
N LEU A 54 -2.63 5.94 -28.35
CA LEU A 54 -3.44 5.97 -29.55
C LEU A 54 -4.81 6.57 -29.23
N GLU A 55 -5.33 7.37 -30.14
CA GLU A 55 -6.65 7.96 -30.05
C GLU A 55 -7.53 7.33 -31.14
N PHE A 56 -8.58 6.63 -30.70
CA PHE A 56 -9.56 6.01 -31.60
C PHE A 56 -10.64 7.02 -31.99
N GLU A 57 -11.31 6.76 -33.11
CA GLU A 57 -12.37 7.61 -33.66
C GLU A 57 -13.50 7.95 -32.66
N ASP A 58 -13.79 7.06 -31.71
CA ASP A 58 -14.80 7.28 -30.67
C ASP A 58 -14.29 8.04 -29.43
N GLY A 59 -13.03 8.46 -29.45
CA GLY A 59 -12.34 9.12 -28.34
C GLY A 59 -11.72 8.17 -27.32
N THR A 60 -11.87 6.84 -27.49
CA THR A 60 -11.19 5.86 -26.64
C THR A 60 -9.69 6.01 -26.79
N VAL A 61 -8.97 6.01 -25.66
CA VAL A 61 -7.51 5.97 -25.65
C VAL A 61 -7.07 4.52 -25.66
N GLY A 62 -5.99 4.19 -26.36
CA GLY A 62 -5.31 2.89 -26.25
C GLY A 62 -3.81 3.03 -26.16
N ILE A 63 -3.12 1.93 -25.88
CA ILE A 63 -1.65 1.83 -25.91
C ILE A 63 -1.24 0.88 -27.03
N ALA A 64 -0.29 1.31 -27.86
CA ALA A 64 0.43 0.43 -28.78
C ALA A 64 1.38 -0.51 -27.99
N LEU A 65 1.07 -1.81 -27.95
CA LEU A 65 1.89 -2.80 -27.22
C LEU A 65 2.74 -3.67 -28.15
N ASN A 66 2.16 -4.18 -29.23
CA ASN A 66 2.86 -5.04 -30.18
C ASN A 66 3.01 -4.33 -31.52
N LEU A 67 4.23 -4.22 -32.01
CA LEU A 67 4.53 -3.69 -33.35
C LEU A 67 4.89 -4.87 -34.26
N GLU A 68 3.91 -5.40 -34.98
CA GLU A 68 4.12 -6.47 -35.95
C GLU A 68 4.54 -5.89 -37.31
N SER A 69 5.07 -6.72 -38.20
CA SER A 69 5.56 -6.28 -39.52
C SER A 69 4.48 -5.66 -40.41
N LYS A 70 3.21 -6.00 -40.18
CA LYS A 70 2.07 -5.56 -40.99
C LYS A 70 0.98 -4.86 -40.20
N ASN A 71 1.00 -4.91 -38.87
CA ASN A 71 -0.04 -4.33 -38.05
C ASN A 71 0.47 -3.96 -36.66
N VAL A 72 -0.30 -3.15 -35.96
CA VAL A 72 -0.05 -2.75 -34.58
C VAL A 72 -1.14 -3.34 -33.70
N GLY A 73 -0.73 -4.11 -32.70
CA GLY A 73 -1.58 -4.59 -31.63
C GLY A 73 -1.69 -3.52 -30.55
N ALA A 74 -2.89 -2.96 -30.40
CA ALA A 74 -3.21 -1.95 -29.42
C ALA A 74 -4.19 -2.48 -28.38
N VAL A 75 -4.03 -2.00 -27.16
CA VAL A 75 -4.91 -2.33 -26.04
C VAL A 75 -5.75 -1.10 -25.70
N LEU A 76 -7.06 -1.28 -25.64
CA LEU A 76 -8.04 -0.21 -25.40
C LEU A 76 -8.14 0.09 -23.91
N MET A 77 -8.00 1.36 -23.52
CA MET A 77 -8.11 1.85 -22.15
C MET A 77 -9.53 2.35 -21.86
N GLY A 78 -10.52 1.55 -22.24
CA GLY A 78 -11.94 1.84 -22.16
C GLY A 78 -12.74 0.70 -22.76
N GLU A 79 -14.07 0.83 -22.81
CA GLU A 79 -14.92 -0.24 -23.31
C GLU A 79 -14.90 -0.38 -24.84
N GLY A 80 -14.56 0.68 -25.58
CA GLY A 80 -14.38 0.65 -27.04
C GLY A 80 -15.60 0.16 -27.84
N ARG A 81 -16.82 0.21 -27.26
CA ARG A 81 -18.03 -0.40 -27.85
C ARG A 81 -18.45 0.22 -29.19
N LYS A 82 -17.94 1.41 -29.51
CA LYS A 82 -18.25 2.13 -30.76
C LYS A 82 -17.18 1.93 -31.84
N ILE A 83 -16.05 1.31 -31.50
CA ILE A 83 -14.97 1.03 -32.44
C ILE A 83 -15.42 -0.12 -33.35
N GLN A 84 -15.28 0.06 -34.66
CA GLN A 84 -15.62 -0.93 -35.66
C GLN A 84 -14.43 -1.22 -36.57
N GLU A 85 -14.52 -2.30 -37.33
CA GLU A 85 -13.63 -2.49 -38.47
C GLU A 85 -13.77 -1.29 -39.43
N GLY A 86 -12.63 -0.75 -39.88
CA GLY A 86 -12.57 0.47 -40.67
C GLY A 86 -12.42 1.76 -39.85
N SER A 87 -12.61 1.73 -38.52
CA SER A 87 -12.46 2.92 -37.69
C SER A 87 -11.05 3.50 -37.77
N SER A 88 -10.97 4.84 -37.77
CA SER A 88 -9.68 5.54 -37.80
C SER A 88 -9.01 5.52 -36.42
N VAL A 89 -7.69 5.35 -36.40
CA VAL A 89 -6.87 5.48 -35.20
C VAL A 89 -5.73 6.43 -35.48
N ARG A 90 -5.48 7.32 -34.52
CA ARG A 90 -4.42 8.31 -34.58
C ARG A 90 -3.33 8.00 -33.57
N ALA A 91 -2.07 8.05 -34.01
CA ALA A 91 -0.92 8.11 -33.10
C ALA A 91 -0.82 9.51 -32.49
N THR A 92 -0.69 9.60 -31.16
CA THR A 92 -0.63 10.89 -30.45
C THR A 92 0.77 11.52 -30.44
N GLY A 93 1.81 10.74 -30.77
CA GLY A 93 3.23 11.09 -30.62
C GLY A 93 3.72 11.09 -29.18
N LYS A 94 2.88 10.70 -28.21
CA LYS A 94 3.20 10.71 -26.79
C LYS A 94 3.27 9.29 -26.25
N ILE A 95 4.37 8.96 -25.59
CA ILE A 95 4.46 7.73 -24.79
C ILE A 95 3.46 7.80 -23.64
N ALA A 96 2.93 6.65 -23.23
CA ALA A 96 1.96 6.52 -22.15
C ALA A 96 2.38 7.30 -20.90
N GLN A 97 1.63 8.36 -20.62
CA GLN A 97 1.87 9.30 -19.53
C GLN A 97 0.54 9.67 -18.88
N VAL A 98 0.59 10.01 -17.60
CA VAL A 98 -0.55 10.49 -16.82
C VAL A 98 -0.27 11.87 -16.25
N PRO A 99 -1.29 12.73 -16.12
CA PRO A 99 -1.16 13.97 -15.39
C PRO A 99 -0.84 13.70 -13.91
N VAL A 100 0.02 14.53 -13.32
CA VAL A 100 0.45 14.48 -11.92
C VAL A 100 0.46 15.89 -11.32
N GLY A 101 0.39 15.99 -10.00
CA GLY A 101 0.41 17.28 -9.30
C GLY A 101 -0.15 17.25 -7.88
N GLU A 102 -0.06 18.39 -7.19
CA GLU A 102 -0.56 18.57 -5.82
C GLU A 102 -2.08 18.40 -5.73
N LYS A 103 -2.80 18.87 -6.75
CA LYS A 103 -4.28 18.92 -6.75
C LYS A 103 -4.94 17.55 -6.85
N PHE A 104 -4.15 16.49 -6.99
CA PHE A 104 -4.62 15.11 -6.91
C PHE A 104 -4.86 14.65 -5.46
N LEU A 105 -4.26 15.31 -4.46
CA LEU A 105 -4.51 15.02 -3.05
C LEU A 105 -6.00 15.20 -2.72
N GLY A 106 -6.60 14.24 -2.02
CA GLY A 106 -8.03 14.25 -1.68
C GLY A 106 -8.98 13.87 -2.82
N ARG A 107 -8.44 13.40 -3.95
CA ARG A 107 -9.20 13.02 -5.14
C ARG A 107 -9.25 11.50 -5.33
N VAL A 108 -10.34 11.05 -5.96
CA VAL A 108 -10.46 9.69 -6.49
C VAL A 108 -10.39 9.75 -8.01
N VAL A 109 -9.43 9.02 -8.59
CA VAL A 109 -9.16 9.01 -10.03
C VAL A 109 -9.19 7.58 -10.58
N ASN A 110 -9.41 7.44 -11.89
CA ASN A 110 -9.27 6.16 -12.58
C ASN A 110 -7.80 5.87 -12.97
N SER A 111 -7.55 4.77 -13.66
CA SER A 111 -6.19 4.38 -14.11
C SER A 111 -5.55 5.33 -15.11
N LEU A 112 -6.28 6.27 -15.70
CA LEU A 112 -5.76 7.33 -16.57
C LEU A 112 -5.58 8.67 -15.81
N ALA A 113 -5.71 8.65 -14.49
CA ALA A 113 -5.70 9.82 -13.61
C ALA A 113 -6.83 10.83 -13.91
N VAL A 114 -7.94 10.38 -14.50
CA VAL A 114 -9.16 11.17 -14.69
C VAL A 114 -10.02 11.10 -13.42
N PRO A 115 -10.53 12.23 -12.89
CA PRO A 115 -11.34 12.23 -11.68
C PRO A 115 -12.67 11.49 -11.86
N ILE A 116 -13.02 10.65 -10.88
CA ILE A 116 -14.29 9.90 -10.83
C ILE A 116 -15.11 10.18 -9.56
N ASP A 117 -14.64 11.11 -8.72
CA ASP A 117 -15.30 11.51 -7.47
C ASP A 117 -16.40 12.57 -7.64
N GLY A 118 -16.63 13.06 -8.85
CA GLY A 118 -17.63 14.10 -9.13
C GLY A 118 -17.26 15.50 -8.63
N LYS A 119 -16.02 15.73 -8.17
CA LYS A 119 -15.55 17.05 -7.68
C LYS A 119 -15.01 17.96 -8.79
N GLY A 120 -15.25 17.64 -10.06
CA GLY A 120 -14.79 18.39 -11.23
C GLY A 120 -13.36 18.05 -11.65
N ASP A 121 -12.84 18.74 -12.67
CA ASP A 121 -11.52 18.45 -13.24
C ASP A 121 -10.38 18.75 -12.27
N ILE A 122 -9.25 18.06 -12.47
CA ILE A 122 -8.01 18.28 -11.70
C ILE A 122 -7.05 19.05 -12.60
N ALA A 123 -6.62 20.23 -12.15
CA ALA A 123 -5.53 20.93 -12.81
C ALA A 123 -4.20 20.23 -12.48
N ALA A 124 -3.57 19.66 -13.50
CA ALA A 124 -2.29 18.97 -13.39
C ALA A 124 -1.13 19.98 -13.41
N ASP A 125 -0.07 19.67 -12.68
CA ASP A 125 1.16 20.48 -12.63
C ASP A 125 2.18 19.98 -13.67
N ASP A 126 2.20 18.68 -13.93
CA ASP A 126 3.10 18.04 -14.90
C ASP A 126 2.46 16.76 -15.48
N ASN A 127 3.15 16.10 -16.41
CA ASN A 127 2.83 14.76 -16.86
C ASN A 127 4.01 13.83 -16.60
N ARG A 128 3.73 12.62 -16.13
CA ARG A 128 4.76 11.61 -15.87
C ARG A 128 4.48 10.33 -16.66
N LEU A 129 5.54 9.74 -17.19
CA LEU A 129 5.45 8.45 -17.86
C LEU A 129 4.89 7.39 -16.90
N ILE A 130 3.93 6.61 -17.40
CA ILE A 130 3.35 5.50 -16.65
C ILE A 130 4.42 4.41 -16.45
N GLU A 131 5.17 4.12 -17.51
CA GLU A 131 6.35 3.26 -17.50
C GLU A 131 7.61 4.14 -17.32
N SER A 132 7.93 4.45 -16.06
CA SER A 132 9.18 5.13 -15.70
C SER A 132 10.24 4.13 -15.27
N ALA A 133 11.50 4.42 -15.58
CA ALA A 133 12.62 3.64 -15.07
C ALA A 133 12.72 3.80 -13.54
N ALA A 134 13.06 2.70 -12.86
CA ALA A 134 13.35 2.71 -11.44
C ALA A 134 14.66 3.46 -11.14
N PRO A 135 14.79 4.09 -9.95
CA PRO A 135 16.05 4.74 -9.56
C PRO A 135 17.17 3.68 -9.45
N GLY A 136 18.31 3.96 -10.09
CA GLY A 136 19.50 3.10 -10.05
C GLY A 136 20.18 3.12 -8.67
N ILE A 137 21.12 2.20 -8.44
CA ILE A 137 21.75 1.99 -7.13
C ILE A 137 22.39 3.27 -6.57
N ILE A 138 23.11 4.04 -7.39
CA ILE A 138 23.79 5.30 -6.99
C ILE A 138 22.77 6.39 -6.61
N SER A 139 21.57 6.34 -7.19
CA SER A 139 20.47 7.26 -6.92
C SER A 139 19.69 6.91 -5.65
N ARG A 140 20.03 5.79 -4.98
CA ARG A 140 19.37 5.33 -3.76
C ARG A 140 20.21 5.66 -2.52
N LYS A 141 19.51 5.79 -1.39
CA LYS A 141 20.09 5.83 -0.04
C LYS A 141 19.53 4.66 0.76
N SER A 142 20.31 4.16 1.72
CA SER A 142 19.83 3.14 2.64
C SER A 142 18.60 3.63 3.42
N VAL A 143 17.63 2.74 3.59
CA VAL A 143 16.44 2.99 4.41
C VAL A 143 16.87 3.06 5.87
N HIS A 144 16.65 4.21 6.50
CA HIS A 144 17.07 4.51 7.88
C HIS A 144 16.02 5.28 8.69
N GLU A 145 14.92 5.68 8.06
CA GLU A 145 13.83 6.40 8.71
C GLU A 145 12.61 5.47 8.83
N PRO A 146 11.93 5.43 9.98
CA PRO A 146 10.76 4.60 10.17
C PRO A 146 9.55 5.15 9.40
N LEU A 147 8.76 4.25 8.83
CA LEU A 147 7.37 4.50 8.43
C LEU A 147 6.47 3.76 9.41
N GLN A 148 5.95 4.50 10.38
CA GLN A 148 5.15 3.91 11.45
C GLN A 148 3.78 3.53 10.92
N THR A 149 3.36 2.28 11.15
CA THR A 149 2.02 1.79 10.81
C THR A 149 0.99 2.11 11.88
N GLY A 150 1.42 2.31 13.13
CA GLY A 150 0.52 2.47 14.26
C GLY A 150 0.00 1.14 14.80
N LEU A 151 0.42 0.02 14.19
CA LEU A 151 0.07 -1.32 14.59
C LEU A 151 1.21 -1.91 15.40
N VAL A 152 0.96 -2.19 16.67
CA VAL A 152 1.98 -2.69 17.61
C VAL A 152 2.67 -3.94 17.05
N ALA A 153 1.89 -4.85 16.49
CA ALA A 153 2.39 -6.11 15.92
C ALA A 153 3.31 -5.91 14.71
N VAL A 154 3.09 -4.87 13.90
CA VAL A 154 3.94 -4.59 12.74
C VAL A 154 5.15 -3.78 13.18
N ASP A 155 4.96 -2.63 13.83
CA ASP A 155 6.04 -1.71 14.19
C ASP A 155 7.08 -2.34 15.14
N ALA A 156 6.65 -3.28 16.01
CA ALA A 156 7.55 -3.99 16.92
C ALA A 156 8.31 -5.15 16.25
N MET A 157 7.66 -5.96 15.40
CA MET A 157 8.22 -7.22 14.89
C MET A 157 8.68 -7.17 13.42
N ILE A 158 8.02 -6.37 12.60
CA ILE A 158 8.19 -6.28 11.15
C ILE A 158 8.23 -4.78 10.78
N PRO A 159 9.27 -4.06 11.22
CA PRO A 159 9.34 -2.63 11.01
C PRO A 159 9.44 -2.31 9.52
N ILE A 160 8.74 -1.24 9.13
CA ILE A 160 8.69 -0.72 7.76
C ILE A 160 9.39 0.64 7.74
N GLY A 161 10.30 0.83 6.79
CA GLY A 161 11.01 2.09 6.62
C GLY A 161 10.53 2.92 5.42
N ARG A 162 10.89 4.21 5.45
CA ARG A 162 10.66 5.14 4.33
C ARG A 162 11.52 4.74 3.13
N GLY A 163 10.87 4.31 2.04
CA GLY A 163 11.52 3.75 0.84
C GLY A 163 11.59 2.22 0.79
N GLN A 164 11.03 1.51 1.76
CA GLN A 164 11.00 0.03 1.80
C GLN A 164 9.82 -0.53 0.99
N ARG A 165 9.96 -1.78 0.54
CA ARG A 165 8.88 -2.58 -0.08
C ARG A 165 8.47 -3.69 0.88
N GLU A 166 7.28 -3.61 1.49
CA GLU A 166 6.83 -4.61 2.46
C GLU A 166 5.52 -5.27 1.99
N LEU A 167 5.56 -6.55 1.65
CA LEU A 167 4.41 -7.29 1.13
C LEU A 167 3.38 -7.59 2.23
N ILE A 168 2.10 -7.31 2.01
CA ILE A 168 1.00 -7.83 2.83
C ILE A 168 0.38 -9.01 2.09
N ILE A 169 0.57 -10.21 2.62
CA ILE A 169 0.15 -11.45 1.98
C ILE A 169 -0.73 -12.27 2.90
N GLY A 170 -1.77 -12.88 2.36
CA GLY A 170 -2.62 -13.82 3.10
C GLY A 170 -3.95 -14.08 2.40
N ASP A 171 -4.75 -14.93 3.01
CA ASP A 171 -6.00 -15.38 2.41
C ASP A 171 -7.04 -14.27 2.37
N ARG A 172 -8.10 -14.52 1.61
CA ARG A 172 -9.27 -13.64 1.55
C ARG A 172 -9.81 -13.37 2.97
N GLN A 173 -10.23 -12.13 3.23
CA GLN A 173 -10.85 -11.71 4.49
C GLN A 173 -9.98 -11.84 5.76
N THR A 174 -8.65 -11.88 5.66
CA THR A 174 -7.73 -11.95 6.81
C THR A 174 -7.32 -10.59 7.41
N GLY A 175 -7.85 -9.47 6.89
CA GLY A 175 -7.54 -8.11 7.38
C GLY A 175 -6.43 -7.36 6.62
N LYS A 176 -6.05 -7.82 5.43
CA LYS A 176 -5.01 -7.17 4.58
C LYS A 176 -5.28 -5.68 4.35
N THR A 177 -6.46 -5.34 3.83
CA THR A 177 -6.87 -3.95 3.58
C THR A 177 -6.99 -3.14 4.88
N ALA A 178 -7.34 -3.77 6.01
CA ALA A 178 -7.40 -3.09 7.30
C ALA A 178 -6.01 -2.60 7.75
N ILE A 179 -4.97 -3.42 7.60
CA ILE A 179 -3.57 -3.03 7.89
C ILE A 179 -3.15 -1.86 7.00
N ALA A 180 -3.46 -1.93 5.70
CA ALA A 180 -3.17 -0.87 4.75
C ALA A 180 -3.85 0.46 5.13
N VAL A 181 -5.15 0.43 5.42
CA VAL A 181 -5.92 1.63 5.79
C VAL A 181 -5.43 2.20 7.11
N ASP A 182 -5.20 1.38 8.13
CA ASP A 182 -4.69 1.85 9.43
C ASP A 182 -3.30 2.49 9.30
N THR A 183 -2.47 1.97 8.40
CA THR A 183 -1.18 2.58 8.07
C THR A 183 -1.36 3.98 7.46
N ILE A 184 -2.31 4.17 6.54
CA ILE A 184 -2.63 5.50 5.99
C ILE A 184 -3.13 6.45 7.09
N LEU A 185 -4.03 5.97 7.95
CA LEU A 185 -4.56 6.78 9.07
C LEU A 185 -3.46 7.26 10.01
N ASN A 186 -2.45 6.41 10.26
CA ASN A 186 -1.33 6.76 11.12
C ASN A 186 -0.34 7.76 10.49
N GLN A 187 -0.47 8.09 9.19
CA GLN A 187 0.38 9.10 8.55
C GLN A 187 -0.07 10.54 8.78
N LYS A 188 -1.22 10.75 9.43
CA LYS A 188 -1.73 12.09 9.74
C LYS A 188 -0.70 12.90 10.53
N GLY A 189 -0.30 14.05 9.98
CA GLY A 189 0.69 14.95 10.59
C GLY A 189 2.15 14.46 10.52
N LYS A 190 2.46 13.45 9.69
CA LYS A 190 3.83 12.90 9.53
C LYS A 190 4.50 13.26 8.20
N ASP A 191 3.88 14.14 7.42
CA ASP A 191 4.32 14.60 6.10
C ASP A 191 4.58 13.46 5.10
N VAL A 192 3.69 12.47 5.09
CA VAL A 192 3.71 11.36 4.13
C VAL A 192 2.47 11.41 3.25
N VAL A 193 2.68 11.60 1.94
CA VAL A 193 1.60 11.53 0.94
C VAL A 193 1.24 10.08 0.68
N CYS A 194 -0.04 9.74 0.77
CA CYS A 194 -0.52 8.38 0.59
C CYS A 194 -1.17 8.21 -0.78
N VAL A 195 -0.96 7.07 -1.42
CA VAL A 195 -1.63 6.68 -2.66
C VAL A 195 -2.20 5.27 -2.47
N TYR A 196 -3.53 5.15 -2.46
CA TYR A 196 -4.22 3.87 -2.35
C TYR A 196 -4.72 3.44 -3.74
N VAL A 197 -4.16 2.37 -4.28
CA VAL A 197 -4.49 1.83 -5.60
C VAL A 197 -5.37 0.60 -5.43
N ALA A 198 -6.66 0.72 -5.77
CA ALA A 198 -7.62 -0.37 -5.78
C ALA A 198 -7.68 -1.01 -7.18
N ILE A 199 -7.39 -2.31 -7.24
CA ILE A 199 -7.27 -3.09 -8.48
C ILE A 199 -8.27 -4.23 -8.42
N GLY A 200 -9.23 -4.25 -9.33
CA GLY A 200 -10.28 -5.28 -9.40
C GLY A 200 -11.08 -5.41 -8.11
N GLN A 201 -11.18 -4.35 -7.30
CA GLN A 201 -11.97 -4.34 -6.07
C GLN A 201 -13.43 -4.01 -6.38
N LYS A 202 -14.33 -4.40 -5.48
CA LYS A 202 -15.74 -4.01 -5.58
C LYS A 202 -15.86 -2.51 -5.32
N ALA A 203 -16.63 -1.80 -6.15
CA ALA A 203 -16.87 -0.37 -5.98
C ALA A 203 -17.37 0.00 -4.57
N SER A 204 -18.22 -0.84 -3.97
CA SER A 204 -18.71 -0.64 -2.60
C SER A 204 -17.61 -0.73 -1.54
N SER A 205 -16.64 -1.64 -1.71
CA SER A 205 -15.49 -1.77 -0.81
C SER A 205 -14.56 -0.56 -0.93
N ILE A 206 -14.32 -0.07 -2.15
CA ILE A 206 -13.54 1.16 -2.38
C ILE A 206 -14.24 2.35 -1.70
N ALA A 207 -15.55 2.49 -1.88
CA ALA A 207 -16.32 3.55 -1.24
C ALA A 207 -16.25 3.50 0.30
N GLN A 208 -16.27 2.30 0.90
CA GLN A 208 -16.08 2.14 2.35
C GLN A 208 -14.70 2.62 2.82
N VAL A 209 -13.64 2.31 2.06
CA VAL A 209 -12.29 2.80 2.34
C VAL A 209 -12.24 4.32 2.23
N VAL A 210 -12.76 4.90 1.14
CA VAL A 210 -12.80 6.36 0.94
C VAL A 210 -13.57 7.06 2.06
N ASN A 211 -14.71 6.51 2.49
CA ASN A 211 -15.48 7.06 3.61
C ASN A 211 -14.67 7.02 4.91
N THR A 212 -14.04 5.88 5.23
CA THR A 212 -13.20 5.73 6.43
C THR A 212 -12.05 6.75 6.44
N LEU A 213 -11.39 6.92 5.29
CA LEU A 213 -10.32 7.92 5.14
C LEU A 213 -10.86 9.35 5.26
N THR A 214 -12.05 9.62 4.76
CA THR A 214 -12.69 10.94 4.84
C THR A 214 -13.05 11.28 6.29
N ASP A 215 -13.75 10.37 6.98
CA ASP A 215 -14.23 10.55 8.35
C ASP A 215 -13.09 10.78 9.35
N ARG A 216 -11.92 10.19 9.08
CA ARG A 216 -10.71 10.36 9.91
C ARG A 216 -9.81 11.52 9.46
N GLY A 217 -10.16 12.23 8.38
CA GLY A 217 -9.39 13.34 7.82
C GLY A 217 -8.05 12.89 7.20
N ALA A 218 -8.01 11.67 6.66
CA ALA A 218 -6.86 11.11 5.96
C ALA A 218 -6.91 11.35 4.44
N MET A 219 -8.08 11.67 3.88
CA MET A 219 -8.20 12.01 2.47
C MET A 219 -7.37 13.25 2.08
N ASP A 220 -7.16 14.21 3.00
CA ASP A 220 -6.42 15.45 2.72
C ASP A 220 -5.00 15.22 2.19
N TYR A 221 -4.39 14.09 2.54
CA TYR A 221 -3.06 13.69 2.08
C TYR A 221 -3.07 12.36 1.28
N THR A 222 -4.25 11.88 0.89
CA THR A 222 -4.38 10.60 0.18
C THR A 222 -4.98 10.78 -1.22
N ILE A 223 -4.38 10.10 -2.20
CA ILE A 223 -4.92 9.94 -3.55
C ILE A 223 -5.46 8.52 -3.67
N VAL A 224 -6.66 8.35 -4.23
CA VAL A 224 -7.21 7.02 -4.50
C VAL A 224 -7.24 6.78 -6.00
N VAL A 225 -6.54 5.75 -6.46
CA VAL A 225 -6.61 5.27 -7.84
C VAL A 225 -7.51 4.05 -7.87
N SER A 226 -8.55 4.08 -8.69
CA SER A 226 -9.59 3.05 -8.72
C SER A 226 -9.72 2.43 -10.10
N ALA A 227 -9.44 1.14 -10.18
CA ALA A 227 -9.86 0.25 -11.26
C ALA A 227 -10.72 -0.85 -10.66
N THR A 228 -12.04 -0.71 -10.77
CA THR A 228 -13.01 -1.64 -10.19
C THR A 228 -13.02 -2.98 -10.93
N ALA A 229 -13.64 -4.01 -10.34
CA ALA A 229 -13.75 -5.34 -10.93
C ALA A 229 -14.46 -5.38 -12.31
N ASP A 230 -15.35 -4.42 -12.58
CA ASP A 230 -16.04 -4.24 -13.87
C ASP A 230 -15.25 -3.39 -14.88
N SER A 231 -14.15 -2.76 -14.45
CA SER A 231 -13.26 -2.04 -15.36
C SER A 231 -12.56 -3.03 -16.31
N PRO A 232 -12.28 -2.66 -17.57
CA PRO A 232 -11.48 -3.47 -18.49
C PRO A 232 -10.16 -3.93 -17.85
N ALA A 233 -9.73 -5.15 -18.19
CA ALA A 233 -8.46 -5.73 -17.71
C ALA A 233 -7.27 -4.79 -17.95
N THR A 234 -7.33 -4.01 -19.01
CA THR A 234 -6.34 -3.01 -19.41
C THR A 234 -6.17 -1.89 -18.39
N LEU A 235 -7.27 -1.39 -17.82
CA LEU A 235 -7.25 -0.39 -16.76
C LEU A 235 -6.81 -1.00 -15.43
N GLN A 236 -7.22 -2.24 -15.13
CA GLN A 236 -6.77 -2.95 -13.93
C GLN A 236 -5.25 -3.21 -13.96
N TYR A 237 -4.71 -3.59 -15.12
CA TYR A 237 -3.28 -3.75 -15.37
C TYR A 237 -2.51 -2.44 -15.15
N LEU A 238 -3.06 -1.31 -15.61
CA LEU A 238 -2.38 -0.02 -15.61
C LEU A 238 -2.42 0.70 -14.24
N ALA A 239 -3.47 0.48 -13.45
CA ALA A 239 -3.72 1.24 -12.22
C ALA A 239 -2.50 1.33 -11.28
N PRO A 240 -1.72 0.25 -11.06
CA PRO A 240 -0.54 0.30 -10.19
C PRO A 240 0.57 1.21 -10.73
N TYR A 241 0.78 1.22 -12.04
CA TYR A 241 1.76 2.10 -12.66
C TYR A 241 1.36 3.57 -12.58
N THR A 242 0.07 3.87 -12.71
CA THR A 242 -0.48 5.21 -12.49
C THR A 242 -0.32 5.65 -11.03
N GLY A 243 -0.61 4.77 -10.07
CA GLY A 243 -0.36 5.04 -8.65
C GLY A 243 1.12 5.30 -8.34
N ALA A 244 2.02 4.51 -8.94
CA ALA A 244 3.46 4.74 -8.83
C ALA A 244 3.88 6.09 -9.43
N ALA A 245 3.35 6.47 -10.60
CA ALA A 245 3.66 7.77 -11.22
C ALA A 245 3.18 8.96 -10.36
N LEU A 246 1.98 8.85 -9.78
CA LEU A 246 1.45 9.86 -8.86
C LEU A 246 2.31 9.99 -7.61
N ALA A 247 2.75 8.88 -7.01
CA ALA A 247 3.62 8.90 -5.85
C ALA A 247 5.03 9.41 -6.16
N GLU A 248 5.59 9.01 -7.31
CA GLU A 248 6.90 9.43 -7.75
C GLU A 248 6.98 10.95 -7.92
N TYR A 249 5.91 11.61 -8.36
CA TYR A 249 5.88 13.08 -8.41
C TYR A 249 6.30 13.70 -7.06
N PHE A 250 5.67 13.25 -5.97
CA PHE A 250 6.00 13.73 -4.62
C PHE A 250 7.39 13.27 -4.17
N MET A 251 7.78 12.02 -4.45
CA MET A 251 9.11 11.47 -4.14
C MET A 251 10.23 12.32 -4.76
N TYR A 252 10.12 12.69 -6.03
CA TYR A 252 11.11 13.52 -6.73
C TYR A 252 11.05 15.01 -6.35
N THR A 253 9.99 15.45 -5.65
CA THR A 253 9.97 16.77 -4.98
C THR A 253 10.60 16.75 -3.57
N GLY A 254 11.25 15.65 -3.18
CA GLY A 254 11.90 15.50 -1.87
C GLY A 254 10.97 15.08 -0.73
N ARG A 255 9.70 14.79 -1.02
CA ARG A 255 8.72 14.34 -0.01
C ARG A 255 8.70 12.83 0.15
N HIS A 256 8.07 12.38 1.23
CA HIS A 256 7.85 10.98 1.51
C HIS A 256 6.47 10.54 1.04
N THR A 257 6.42 9.37 0.44
CA THR A 257 5.18 8.76 -0.03
C THR A 257 5.01 7.33 0.44
N LEU A 258 3.76 6.94 0.59
CA LEU A 258 3.31 5.58 0.87
C LEU A 258 2.35 5.16 -0.24
N VAL A 259 2.66 4.08 -0.97
CA VAL A 259 1.81 3.54 -2.02
C VAL A 259 1.33 2.15 -1.62
N ILE A 260 0.02 1.93 -1.71
CA ILE A 260 -0.62 0.66 -1.40
C ILE A 260 -1.25 0.10 -2.68
N TYR A 261 -0.94 -1.15 -3.01
CA TYR A 261 -1.50 -1.82 -4.19
C TYR A 261 -2.44 -2.95 -3.76
N ASP A 262 -3.76 -2.76 -3.88
CA ASP A 262 -4.81 -3.66 -3.39
C ASP A 262 -5.69 -4.19 -4.53
N ASP A 263 -5.36 -5.28 -5.22
CA ASP A 263 -4.21 -6.17 -4.98
C ASP A 263 -3.46 -6.54 -6.27
N LEU A 264 -2.18 -6.90 -6.13
CA LEU A 264 -1.33 -7.27 -7.27
C LEU A 264 -1.67 -8.66 -7.84
N THR A 265 -2.39 -9.50 -7.09
CA THR A 265 -2.90 -10.78 -7.63
C THR A 265 -3.86 -10.52 -8.78
N LYS A 266 -4.77 -9.56 -8.64
CA LYS A 266 -5.71 -9.15 -9.69
C LYS A 266 -5.02 -8.42 -10.83
N GLN A 267 -3.98 -7.62 -10.56
CA GLN A 267 -3.16 -7.05 -11.63
C GLN A 267 -2.53 -8.16 -12.50
N ALA A 268 -1.96 -9.20 -11.87
CA ALA A 268 -1.38 -10.32 -12.59
C ALA A 268 -2.44 -11.09 -13.40
N GLN A 269 -3.64 -11.29 -12.84
CA GLN A 269 -4.76 -11.92 -13.54
C GLN A 269 -5.19 -11.11 -14.77
N ALA A 270 -5.30 -9.79 -14.64
CA ALA A 270 -5.59 -8.88 -15.74
C ALA A 270 -4.49 -8.92 -16.82
N TYR A 271 -3.21 -8.95 -16.42
CA TYR A 271 -2.10 -9.08 -17.36
C TYR A 271 -2.09 -10.43 -18.09
N ARG A 272 -2.47 -11.50 -17.39
CA ARG A 272 -2.65 -12.83 -17.97
C ARG A 272 -3.75 -12.83 -19.03
N GLU A 273 -4.91 -12.27 -18.72
CA GLU A 273 -6.02 -12.12 -19.66
C GLU A 273 -5.58 -11.37 -20.92
N MET A 274 -4.96 -10.20 -20.75
CA MET A 274 -4.43 -9.41 -21.87
C MET A 274 -3.42 -10.19 -22.71
N SER A 275 -2.50 -10.92 -22.07
CA SER A 275 -1.47 -11.68 -22.77
C SER A 275 -2.06 -12.83 -23.60
N LEU A 276 -3.07 -13.53 -23.07
CA LEU A 276 -3.77 -14.60 -23.78
C LEU A 276 -4.57 -14.07 -24.97
N LEU A 277 -5.24 -12.91 -24.81
CA LEU A 277 -5.97 -12.24 -25.89
C LEU A 277 -5.01 -11.75 -26.99
N LEU A 278 -3.81 -11.29 -26.63
CA LEU A 278 -2.71 -11.01 -27.57
C LEU A 278 -2.07 -12.27 -28.18
N ARG A 279 -2.54 -13.47 -27.80
CA ARG A 279 -2.00 -14.77 -28.22
C ARG A 279 -0.52 -14.96 -27.91
N ARG A 280 -0.04 -14.36 -26.81
CA ARG A 280 1.30 -14.63 -26.31
C ARG A 280 1.35 -16.03 -25.70
N PRO A 281 2.43 -16.80 -25.92
CA PRO A 281 2.57 -18.12 -25.29
C PRO A 281 2.52 -18.03 -23.76
N PRO A 282 1.63 -18.79 -23.10
CA PRO A 282 1.55 -18.80 -21.64
C PRO A 282 2.59 -19.74 -21.00
N GLY A 283 2.90 -19.49 -19.74
CA GLY A 283 3.77 -20.31 -18.88
C GLY A 283 3.00 -20.97 -17.73
N ARG A 284 3.64 -21.03 -16.55
CA ARG A 284 3.05 -21.62 -15.32
C ARG A 284 1.76 -20.91 -14.93
N GLU A 285 0.72 -21.69 -14.57
CA GLU A 285 -0.62 -21.19 -14.21
C GLU A 285 -1.23 -20.24 -15.27
N ALA A 286 -0.84 -20.46 -16.53
CA ALA A 286 -1.17 -19.66 -17.71
C ALA A 286 -0.68 -18.19 -17.71
N TYR A 287 0.14 -17.77 -16.74
CA TYR A 287 0.73 -16.43 -16.75
C TYR A 287 1.78 -16.29 -17.86
N PRO A 288 1.96 -15.09 -18.44
CA PRO A 288 3.01 -14.85 -19.42
C PRO A 288 4.40 -14.92 -18.76
N GLY A 289 5.43 -15.25 -19.54
CA GLY A 289 6.80 -15.45 -19.03
C GLY A 289 7.42 -14.21 -18.37
N ASP A 290 6.90 -13.02 -18.65
CA ASP A 290 7.36 -11.73 -18.12
C ASP A 290 6.50 -11.21 -16.96
N VAL A 291 5.59 -12.01 -16.38
CA VAL A 291 4.80 -11.61 -15.20
C VAL A 291 5.67 -11.26 -13.99
N PHE A 292 6.87 -11.85 -13.88
CA PHE A 292 7.85 -11.44 -12.88
C PHE A 292 8.34 -10.00 -13.14
N TYR A 293 8.66 -9.70 -14.40
CA TYR A 293 9.13 -8.38 -14.81
C TYR A 293 8.08 -7.29 -14.63
N LEU A 294 6.79 -7.63 -14.78
CA LEU A 294 5.67 -6.75 -14.47
C LEU A 294 5.77 -6.19 -13.04
N HIS A 295 5.84 -7.07 -12.04
CA HIS A 295 5.88 -6.66 -10.65
C HIS A 295 7.24 -6.12 -10.24
N SER A 296 8.34 -6.62 -10.80
CA SER A 296 9.68 -6.14 -10.44
C SER A 296 9.88 -4.70 -10.92
N ARG A 297 9.51 -4.37 -12.16
CA ARG A 297 9.62 -2.99 -12.67
C ARG A 297 8.66 -2.02 -11.98
N LEU A 298 7.54 -2.50 -11.45
CA LEU A 298 6.63 -1.70 -10.65
C LEU A 298 7.22 -1.43 -9.25
N LEU A 299 7.59 -2.49 -8.53
CA LEU A 299 7.97 -2.38 -7.12
C LEU A 299 9.35 -1.76 -6.95
N GLU A 300 10.30 -1.99 -7.86
CA GLU A 300 11.64 -1.37 -7.79
C GLU A 300 11.64 0.15 -7.96
N ARG A 301 10.52 0.75 -8.37
CA ARG A 301 10.33 2.22 -8.35
C ARG A 301 10.26 2.77 -6.92
N ALA A 302 9.80 1.95 -5.96
CA ALA A 302 9.75 2.30 -4.56
C ALA A 302 11.15 2.19 -3.92
N ALA A 303 11.73 3.35 -3.62
CA ALA A 303 13.04 3.47 -2.99
C ALA A 303 13.14 4.74 -2.14
N LYS A 304 14.21 4.84 -1.35
CA LYS A 304 14.67 6.12 -0.77
C LYS A 304 15.73 6.72 -1.66
N LEU A 305 15.52 7.95 -2.11
CA LEU A 305 16.46 8.67 -2.98
C LEU A 305 17.70 9.13 -2.20
N SER A 306 18.79 9.33 -2.94
CA SER A 306 20.00 9.97 -2.44
C SER A 306 19.75 11.42 -2.03
N ASP A 307 20.62 11.95 -1.17
CA ASP A 307 20.54 13.36 -0.74
C ASP A 307 20.68 14.33 -1.93
N SER A 308 21.44 13.95 -2.96
CA SER A 308 21.56 14.70 -4.22
C SER A 308 20.26 14.81 -5.03
N LEU A 309 19.32 13.89 -4.81
CA LEU A 309 17.99 13.86 -5.44
C LEU A 309 16.89 14.29 -4.45
N GLY A 310 17.25 14.98 -3.36
CA GLY A 310 16.31 15.54 -2.40
C GLY A 310 15.87 14.58 -1.29
N ALA A 311 16.45 13.39 -1.18
CA ALA A 311 16.19 12.40 -0.11
C ALA A 311 14.73 11.93 0.06
N GLY A 312 13.85 12.26 -0.89
CA GLY A 312 12.47 11.79 -0.93
C GLY A 312 12.38 10.28 -1.01
N SER A 313 11.21 9.74 -0.68
CA SER A 313 11.03 8.28 -0.62
C SER A 313 9.67 7.84 -1.11
N MET A 314 9.63 6.63 -1.68
CA MET A 314 8.40 5.91 -1.96
C MET A 314 8.45 4.56 -1.26
N THR A 315 7.64 4.42 -0.20
CA THR A 315 7.40 3.14 0.48
C THR A 315 6.26 2.42 -0.22
N ALA A 316 6.41 1.14 -0.50
CA ALA A 316 5.36 0.34 -1.15
C ALA A 316 4.85 -0.77 -0.23
N LEU A 317 3.53 -0.86 -0.09
CA LEU A 317 2.81 -1.96 0.54
C LEU A 317 1.97 -2.69 -0.52
N PRO A 318 2.57 -3.60 -1.30
CA PRO A 318 1.79 -4.46 -2.18
C PRO A 318 0.95 -5.43 -1.37
N VAL A 319 -0.30 -5.64 -1.79
CA VAL A 319 -1.17 -6.68 -1.25
C VAL A 319 -1.22 -7.83 -2.24
N VAL A 320 -1.07 -9.06 -1.74
CA VAL A 320 -1.22 -10.30 -2.53
C VAL A 320 -2.19 -11.22 -1.81
N GLU A 321 -3.17 -11.72 -2.55
CA GLU A 321 -4.08 -12.76 -2.07
C GLU A 321 -3.49 -14.16 -2.35
N THR A 322 -3.44 -14.99 -1.32
CA THR A 322 -3.17 -16.44 -1.42
C THR A 322 -4.47 -17.22 -1.53
N GLN A 323 -4.37 -18.43 -2.08
CA GLN A 323 -5.45 -19.42 -2.06
C GLN A 323 -5.10 -20.46 -1.01
N GLU A 324 -5.95 -20.62 0.01
CA GLU A 324 -5.78 -21.62 1.08
C GLU A 324 -4.40 -21.58 1.76
N GLY A 325 -3.85 -20.38 1.95
CA GLY A 325 -2.56 -20.15 2.59
C GLY A 325 -1.34 -20.56 1.75
N ASP A 326 -1.52 -20.94 0.48
CA ASP A 326 -0.42 -21.38 -0.37
C ASP A 326 0.49 -20.22 -0.80
N VAL A 327 1.62 -20.10 -0.10
CA VAL A 327 2.69 -19.15 -0.42
C VAL A 327 3.62 -19.63 -1.55
N SER A 328 3.50 -20.89 -1.96
CA SER A 328 4.33 -21.51 -3.01
C SER A 328 3.75 -21.35 -4.42
N ALA A 329 2.53 -20.80 -4.52
CA ALA A 329 1.92 -20.39 -5.77
C ALA A 329 2.79 -19.37 -6.51
N TYR A 330 2.63 -19.30 -7.84
CA TYR A 330 3.59 -18.59 -8.69
C TYR A 330 3.69 -17.09 -8.38
N ILE A 331 2.54 -16.40 -8.24
CA ILE A 331 2.51 -14.95 -7.97
C ILE A 331 3.02 -14.62 -6.56
N PRO A 332 2.54 -15.26 -5.46
CA PRO A 332 3.11 -15.10 -4.14
C PRO A 332 4.64 -15.23 -4.10
N THR A 333 5.17 -16.32 -4.67
CA THR A 333 6.62 -16.59 -4.69
C THR A 333 7.39 -15.46 -5.39
N ASN A 334 6.89 -14.99 -6.53
CA ASN A 334 7.51 -13.89 -7.27
C ASN A 334 7.56 -12.62 -6.41
N VAL A 335 6.43 -12.20 -5.82
CA VAL A 335 6.37 -10.93 -5.08
C VAL A 335 7.16 -11.00 -3.77
N ILE A 336 7.20 -12.16 -3.10
CA ILE A 336 8.09 -12.39 -1.94
C ILE A 336 9.56 -12.14 -2.34
N SER A 337 9.98 -12.64 -3.50
CA SER A 337 11.36 -12.45 -3.96
C SER A 337 11.71 -11.02 -4.40
N ILE A 338 10.71 -10.18 -4.73
CA ILE A 338 10.90 -8.80 -5.20
C ILE A 338 10.88 -7.77 -4.06
N THR A 339 9.99 -7.96 -3.08
CA THR A 339 9.87 -7.05 -1.93
C THR A 339 11.09 -7.11 -1.03
N ASP A 340 11.15 -6.33 0.05
CA ASP A 340 12.20 -6.37 1.09
C ASP A 340 11.74 -7.13 2.36
N GLY A 341 10.52 -7.62 2.38
CA GLY A 341 9.92 -8.30 3.52
C GLY A 341 8.47 -8.64 3.25
N GLN A 342 7.86 -9.38 4.18
CA GLN A 342 6.46 -9.72 4.13
C GLN A 342 5.82 -9.78 5.51
N ILE A 343 4.57 -9.34 5.57
CA ILE A 343 3.60 -9.51 6.63
C ILE A 343 2.63 -10.59 6.16
N PHE A 344 2.75 -11.79 6.73
CA PHE A 344 1.88 -12.92 6.41
C PHE A 344 0.70 -13.00 7.38
N LEU A 345 -0.52 -12.93 6.84
CA LEU A 345 -1.76 -13.06 7.59
C LEU A 345 -2.33 -14.47 7.47
N SER A 346 -2.50 -15.13 8.61
CA SER A 346 -3.05 -16.49 8.71
C SER A 346 -4.55 -16.44 8.97
N ALA A 347 -5.31 -17.25 8.22
CA ALA A 347 -6.73 -17.45 8.46
C ALA A 347 -7.02 -18.08 9.83
N ASP A 348 -6.19 -19.03 10.27
CA ASP A 348 -6.35 -19.71 11.56
C ASP A 348 -6.19 -18.74 12.75
N LEU A 349 -5.18 -17.87 12.68
CA LEU A 349 -4.98 -16.81 13.68
C LEU A 349 -6.15 -15.81 13.69
N PHE A 350 -6.68 -15.48 12.52
CA PHE A 350 -7.83 -14.58 12.41
C PHE A 350 -9.09 -15.18 13.06
N ASN A 351 -9.31 -16.48 12.83
CA ASN A 351 -10.46 -17.24 13.36
C ASN A 351 -10.35 -17.50 14.87
N SER A 352 -9.12 -17.64 15.40
CA SER A 352 -8.89 -17.74 16.86
C SER A 352 -8.98 -16.39 17.59
N GLY A 353 -9.26 -15.31 16.87
CA GLY A 353 -9.46 -13.98 17.45
C GLY A 353 -8.19 -13.14 17.61
N LEU A 354 -7.05 -13.58 17.08
CA LEU A 354 -5.84 -12.75 16.97
C LEU A 354 -5.97 -11.80 15.79
N ARG A 355 -6.17 -10.50 16.08
CA ARG A 355 -6.33 -9.45 15.07
C ARG A 355 -5.47 -8.25 15.45
N PRO A 356 -4.51 -7.82 14.61
CA PRO A 356 -4.15 -8.36 13.29
C PRO A 356 -3.60 -9.79 13.32
N ALA A 357 -3.95 -10.60 12.31
CA ALA A 357 -3.69 -12.04 12.27
C ALA A 357 -2.28 -12.39 11.74
N ILE A 358 -1.26 -11.72 12.26
CA ILE A 358 0.12 -11.80 11.75
C ILE A 358 0.80 -13.08 12.24
N ASN A 359 1.27 -13.90 11.31
CA ASN A 359 2.11 -15.04 11.63
C ASN A 359 3.56 -14.57 11.85
N VAL A 360 4.03 -14.63 13.09
CA VAL A 360 5.34 -14.11 13.51
C VAL A 360 6.51 -14.89 12.87
N GLY A 361 6.35 -16.19 12.61
CA GLY A 361 7.40 -17.05 12.07
C GLY A 361 7.65 -16.84 10.57
N ILE A 362 6.57 -16.65 9.81
CA ILE A 362 6.64 -16.48 8.35
C ILE A 362 6.93 -15.02 7.96
N SER A 363 6.48 -14.08 8.79
CA SER A 363 6.66 -12.66 8.51
C SER A 363 8.07 -12.17 8.81
N VAL A 364 8.64 -11.34 7.94
CA VAL A 364 10.03 -10.87 8.03
C VAL A 364 10.18 -9.49 7.41
N SER A 365 11.01 -8.65 8.00
CA SER A 365 11.49 -7.40 7.40
C SER A 365 13.00 -7.54 7.23
N ARG A 366 13.52 -7.48 5.99
CA ARG A 366 14.97 -7.62 5.73
C ARG A 366 15.75 -6.35 6.06
N VAL A 367 15.07 -5.20 6.12
CA VAL A 367 15.66 -3.95 6.63
C VAL A 367 15.86 -4.05 8.15
N GLY A 368 14.93 -4.71 8.85
CA GLY A 368 15.01 -4.97 10.27
C GLY A 368 15.05 -3.69 11.11
N SER A 369 15.79 -3.72 12.22
CA SER A 369 15.80 -2.62 13.20
C SER A 369 16.35 -1.28 12.70
N ALA A 370 16.91 -1.21 11.49
CA ALA A 370 17.29 0.05 10.85
C ALA A 370 16.07 0.92 10.50
N ALA A 371 14.89 0.31 10.37
CA ALA A 371 13.61 0.97 10.15
C ALA A 371 12.82 1.21 11.45
N GLN A 372 13.43 1.06 12.64
CA GLN A 372 12.77 1.30 13.92
C GLN A 372 13.24 2.60 14.57
N PRO A 373 12.33 3.36 15.22
CA PRO A 373 12.74 4.36 16.20
C PRO A 373 13.61 3.72 17.29
N LYS A 374 14.57 4.47 17.82
CA LYS A 374 15.51 3.96 18.83
C LYS A 374 14.80 3.41 20.07
N ALA A 375 13.73 4.09 20.51
CA ALA A 375 12.89 3.65 21.62
C ALA A 375 12.27 2.27 21.37
N MET A 376 11.66 2.06 20.19
CA MET A 376 11.06 0.77 19.82
C MET A 376 12.11 -0.34 19.75
N LYS A 377 13.27 -0.05 19.15
CA LYS A 377 14.39 -1.00 19.05
C LYS A 377 14.88 -1.48 20.43
N GLN A 378 14.90 -0.61 21.43
CA GLN A 378 15.33 -0.95 22.79
C GLN A 378 14.35 -1.89 23.50
N VAL A 379 13.05 -1.78 23.24
CA VAL A 379 12.02 -2.57 23.95
C VAL A 379 11.57 -3.83 23.20
N ALA A 380 11.57 -3.81 21.87
CA ALA A 380 11.00 -4.87 21.03
C ALA A 380 12.01 -5.96 20.63
N GLY A 381 13.32 -5.77 20.88
CA GLY A 381 14.37 -6.65 20.36
C GLY A 381 14.23 -8.13 20.73
N LYS A 382 13.63 -8.44 21.89
CA LYS A 382 13.40 -9.83 22.34
C LYS A 382 12.02 -10.39 21.95
N LEU A 383 11.07 -9.52 21.64
CA LEU A 383 9.65 -9.86 21.48
C LEU A 383 9.43 -10.93 20.40
N LYS A 384 10.03 -10.75 19.23
CA LYS A 384 9.87 -11.69 18.10
C LYS A 384 10.40 -13.09 18.43
N LEU A 385 11.54 -13.17 19.12
CA LEU A 385 12.14 -14.44 19.52
C LEU A 385 11.30 -15.13 20.59
N GLU A 386 10.83 -14.39 21.60
CA GLU A 386 9.98 -14.93 22.67
C GLU A 386 8.65 -15.47 22.11
N LEU A 387 8.03 -14.76 21.16
CA LEU A 387 6.80 -15.23 20.50
C LEU A 387 7.03 -16.45 19.59
N ALA A 388 8.18 -16.54 18.92
CA ALA A 388 8.53 -17.70 18.13
C ALA A 388 8.74 -18.95 19.01
N GLN A 389 9.50 -18.80 20.10
CA GLN A 389 9.70 -19.87 21.09
C GLN A 389 8.38 -20.26 21.75
N PHE A 390 7.51 -19.29 22.05
CA PHE A 390 6.18 -19.56 22.57
C PHE A 390 5.34 -20.40 21.60
N ALA A 391 5.33 -20.06 20.31
CA ALA A 391 4.58 -20.81 19.31
C ALA A 391 5.08 -22.25 19.16
N GLU A 392 6.41 -22.46 19.24
CA GLU A 392 7.01 -23.79 19.25
C GLU A 392 6.60 -24.58 20.50
N LEU A 393 6.76 -24.00 21.70
CA LEU A 393 6.38 -24.64 22.96
C LEU A 393 4.89 -24.94 23.05
N GLU A 394 4.04 -24.05 22.55
CA GLU A 394 2.59 -24.26 22.54
C GLU A 394 2.23 -25.50 21.72
N ALA A 395 2.82 -25.67 20.54
CA ALA A 395 2.61 -26.85 19.71
C ALA A 395 3.07 -28.14 20.41
N PHE A 396 4.22 -28.12 21.09
CA PHE A 396 4.70 -29.29 21.85
C PHE A 396 3.87 -29.58 23.10
N SER A 397 3.39 -28.54 23.78
CA SER A 397 2.62 -28.67 25.03
C SER A 397 1.28 -29.40 24.84
N GLN A 398 0.72 -29.40 23.63
CA GLN A 398 -0.49 -30.15 23.31
C GLN A 398 -0.34 -31.67 23.46
N PHE A 399 0.90 -32.17 23.47
CA PHE A 399 1.23 -33.60 23.57
C PHE A 399 1.85 -34.00 24.92
N ALA A 400 2.07 -33.06 25.83
CA ALA A 400 2.72 -33.30 27.11
C ALA A 400 1.71 -33.22 28.27
N SER A 401 1.77 -34.19 29.20
CA SER A 401 0.90 -34.20 30.39
C SER A 401 1.45 -33.37 31.55
N ASP A 402 2.77 -33.34 31.72
CA ASP A 402 3.45 -32.60 32.77
C ASP A 402 4.50 -31.66 32.15
N LEU A 403 4.37 -30.38 32.47
CA LEU A 403 5.31 -29.33 32.07
C LEU A 403 6.02 -28.81 33.31
N ASP A 404 7.33 -28.60 33.22
CA ASP A 404 8.11 -27.96 34.28
C ASP A 404 7.69 -26.48 34.46
N GLN A 405 7.99 -25.91 35.63
CA GLN A 405 7.55 -24.55 35.98
C GLN A 405 8.11 -23.48 35.02
N ALA A 406 9.31 -23.66 34.47
CA ALA A 406 9.88 -22.68 33.55
C ALA A 406 9.10 -22.67 32.23
N THR A 407 8.76 -23.85 31.70
CA THR A 407 7.91 -23.98 30.51
C THR A 407 6.52 -23.43 30.74
N GLN A 408 5.90 -23.69 31.91
CA GLN A 408 4.59 -23.12 32.25
C GLN A 408 4.63 -21.58 32.30
N ASN A 409 5.66 -21.00 32.91
CA ASN A 409 5.83 -19.55 32.97
C ASN A 409 6.04 -18.94 31.58
N GLN A 410 6.81 -19.62 30.71
CA GLN A 410 7.04 -19.17 29.33
C GLN A 410 5.75 -19.22 28.49
N LEU A 411 4.95 -20.28 28.63
CA LEU A 411 3.63 -20.36 27.99
C LEU A 411 2.68 -19.28 28.50
N ALA A 412 2.63 -19.08 29.82
CA ALA A 412 1.79 -18.07 30.46
C ALA A 412 2.16 -16.65 30.01
N ARG A 413 3.46 -16.34 29.90
CA ARG A 413 3.93 -15.05 29.35
C ARG A 413 3.59 -14.93 27.87
N GLY A 414 3.84 -15.97 27.08
CA GLY A 414 3.56 -15.98 25.64
C GLY A 414 2.10 -15.74 25.30
N GLN A 415 1.16 -16.30 26.08
CA GLN A 415 -0.28 -16.02 25.97
C GLN A 415 -0.58 -14.53 26.15
N ARG A 416 0.00 -13.88 27.16
CA ARG A 416 -0.17 -12.44 27.43
C ARG A 416 0.47 -11.58 26.34
N LEU A 417 1.64 -11.97 25.84
CA LEU A 417 2.28 -11.29 24.70
C LEU A 417 1.40 -11.38 23.44
N ARG A 418 0.72 -12.50 23.19
CA ARG A 418 -0.26 -12.59 22.09
C ARG A 418 -1.47 -11.67 22.29
N GLU A 419 -2.03 -11.60 23.50
CA GLU A 419 -3.14 -10.68 23.79
C GLU A 419 -2.75 -9.21 23.61
N LEU A 420 -1.53 -8.86 24.01
CA LEU A 420 -0.97 -7.53 23.86
C LEU A 420 -0.87 -7.08 22.39
N LEU A 421 -0.63 -8.02 21.46
CA LEU A 421 -0.56 -7.73 20.02
C LEU A 421 -1.94 -7.48 19.38
N LYS A 422 -3.04 -7.80 20.07
CA LYS A 422 -4.38 -7.60 19.52
C LYS A 422 -4.76 -6.13 19.53
N GLN A 423 -5.06 -5.59 18.35
CA GLN A 423 -5.43 -4.19 18.18
C GLN A 423 -6.74 -4.09 17.40
N ALA A 424 -7.61 -3.17 17.83
CA ALA A 424 -8.84 -2.86 17.10
C ALA A 424 -8.51 -2.15 15.78
N GLN A 425 -9.32 -2.41 14.75
CA GLN A 425 -9.19 -1.73 13.46
C GLN A 425 -9.45 -0.23 13.63
N THR A 426 -8.78 0.61 12.84
CA THR A 426 -8.92 2.08 12.84
C THR A 426 -8.54 2.74 14.18
N ALA A 427 -7.73 2.07 14.99
CA ALA A 427 -7.21 2.57 16.25
C ALA A 427 -5.68 2.50 16.28
N PRO A 428 -4.97 3.20 15.36
CA PRO A 428 -3.51 3.24 15.39
C PRO A 428 -3.01 3.86 16.71
N LEU A 429 -1.94 3.29 17.27
CA LEU A 429 -1.33 3.75 18.51
C LEU A 429 -0.12 4.65 18.23
N SER A 430 0.07 5.65 19.09
CA SER A 430 1.25 6.52 19.10
C SER A 430 2.53 5.73 19.43
N LEU A 431 3.70 6.31 19.18
CA LEU A 431 4.97 5.62 19.45
C LEU A 431 5.13 5.33 20.94
N GLU A 432 4.85 6.32 21.78
CA GLU A 432 4.91 6.23 23.23
C GLU A 432 3.96 5.16 23.78
N ASP A 433 2.74 5.08 23.25
CA ASP A 433 1.78 4.04 23.64
C ASP A 433 2.24 2.64 23.26
N GLN A 434 2.81 2.48 22.06
CA GLN A 434 3.34 1.20 21.61
C GLN A 434 4.55 0.79 22.44
N VAL A 435 5.48 1.71 22.71
CA VAL A 435 6.67 1.45 23.53
C VAL A 435 6.27 1.04 24.95
N ALA A 436 5.33 1.76 25.57
CA ALA A 436 4.80 1.42 26.89
C ALA A 436 4.15 0.03 26.91
N THR A 437 3.33 -0.26 25.89
CA THR A 437 2.66 -1.54 25.74
C THR A 437 3.67 -2.68 25.63
N ILE A 438 4.65 -2.59 24.72
CA ILE A 438 5.69 -3.61 24.55
C ILE A 438 6.54 -3.78 25.81
N PHE A 439 6.96 -2.68 26.43
CA PHE A 439 7.78 -2.72 27.64
C PHE A 439 7.08 -3.44 28.79
N ALA A 440 5.80 -3.16 29.03
CA ALA A 440 5.01 -3.84 30.06
C ALA A 440 4.97 -5.37 29.86
N GLY A 441 4.86 -5.82 28.61
CA GLY A 441 4.85 -7.24 28.26
C GLY A 441 6.23 -7.90 28.37
N THR A 442 7.27 -7.30 27.79
CA THR A 442 8.60 -7.93 27.69
C THR A 442 9.38 -7.95 29.00
N THR A 443 9.03 -7.07 29.96
CA THR A 443 9.65 -7.03 31.29
C THR A 443 8.89 -7.79 32.37
N GLY A 444 7.74 -8.41 32.01
CA GLY A 444 6.99 -9.29 32.90
C GLY A 444 6.00 -8.59 33.84
N TYR A 445 5.75 -7.28 33.68
CA TYR A 445 4.72 -6.60 34.50
C TYR A 445 3.31 -7.14 34.24
N LEU A 446 3.06 -7.67 33.03
CA LEU A 446 1.79 -8.32 32.70
C LEU A 446 1.64 -9.73 33.30
N ASP A 447 2.71 -10.35 33.82
CA ASP A 447 2.68 -11.76 34.26
C ASP A 447 1.69 -11.98 35.41
N THR A 448 1.41 -10.96 36.23
CA THR A 448 0.44 -11.02 37.34
C THR A 448 -1.01 -10.74 36.94
N ILE A 449 -1.25 -10.29 35.70
CA ILE A 449 -2.58 -9.95 35.18
C ILE A 449 -3.19 -11.18 34.51
N GLY A 450 -4.49 -11.41 34.69
CA GLY A 450 -5.22 -12.46 33.99
C GLY A 450 -5.21 -12.24 32.47
N VAL A 451 -5.18 -13.31 31.66
CA VAL A 451 -5.08 -13.19 30.19
C VAL A 451 -6.22 -12.35 29.60
N GLU A 452 -7.44 -12.51 30.14
CA GLU A 452 -8.63 -11.76 29.71
C GLU A 452 -8.54 -10.26 30.04
N ASP A 453 -7.84 -9.92 31.13
CA ASP A 453 -7.70 -8.55 31.64
C ASP A 453 -6.53 -7.78 31.01
N VAL A 454 -5.66 -8.44 30.23
CA VAL A 454 -4.51 -7.79 29.58
C VAL A 454 -4.94 -6.62 28.71
N ARG A 455 -6.00 -6.76 27.90
CA ARG A 455 -6.42 -5.70 26.97
C ARG A 455 -7.10 -4.52 27.69
N PRO A 456 -8.02 -4.74 28.65
CA PRO A 456 -8.51 -3.68 29.53
C PRO A 456 -7.38 -2.96 30.26
N PHE A 457 -6.44 -3.72 30.85
CA PHE A 457 -5.28 -3.18 31.56
C PHE A 457 -4.46 -2.26 30.65
N LEU A 458 -4.05 -2.73 29.47
CA LEU A 458 -3.24 -1.93 28.54
C LEU A 458 -3.97 -0.68 28.04
N THR A 459 -5.30 -0.74 27.89
CA THR A 459 -6.09 0.41 27.47
C THR A 459 -6.14 1.48 28.56
N GLY A 460 -6.40 1.09 29.80
CA GLY A 460 -6.38 2.03 30.91
C GLY A 460 -4.96 2.49 31.27
N LEU A 461 -3.92 1.68 31.09
CA LEU A 461 -2.53 2.09 31.25
C LEU A 461 -2.17 3.23 30.31
N ARG A 462 -2.55 3.13 29.02
CA ARG A 462 -2.35 4.23 28.06
C ARG A 462 -3.09 5.50 28.47
N GLN A 463 -4.32 5.36 28.96
CA GLN A 463 -5.09 6.49 29.47
C GLN A 463 -4.44 7.12 30.71
N TYR A 464 -3.95 6.30 31.65
CA TYR A 464 -3.22 6.72 32.83
C TYR A 464 -1.95 7.48 32.44
N LEU A 465 -1.15 6.94 31.52
CA LEU A 465 0.06 7.59 31.00
C LEU A 465 -0.25 8.95 30.38
N SER A 466 -1.33 9.06 29.61
CA SER A 466 -1.73 10.33 29.01
C SER A 466 -2.13 11.41 30.01
N THR A 467 -2.61 11.02 31.20
CA THR A 467 -3.14 11.94 32.22
C THR A 467 -2.13 12.25 33.33
N ASN A 468 -1.48 11.21 33.86
CA ASN A 468 -0.67 11.27 35.07
C ASN A 468 0.84 11.24 34.80
N ALA A 469 1.27 10.78 33.61
CA ALA A 469 2.68 10.68 33.24
C ALA A 469 2.95 11.26 31.84
N SER A 470 2.37 12.43 31.54
CA SER A 470 2.50 13.07 30.21
C SER A 470 3.96 13.38 29.83
N GLU A 471 4.82 13.57 30.83
CA GLU A 471 6.25 13.80 30.67
C GLU A 471 6.94 12.62 29.94
N TYR A 472 6.56 11.37 30.26
CA TYR A 472 7.05 10.19 29.56
C TYR A 472 6.75 10.28 28.05
N GLY A 473 5.50 10.59 27.70
CA GLY A 473 5.07 10.69 26.30
C GLY A 473 5.74 11.84 25.55
N GLN A 474 6.04 12.97 26.22
CA GLN A 474 6.81 14.07 25.62
C GLN A 474 8.26 13.64 25.36
N LEU A 475 8.91 13.01 26.33
CA LEU A 475 10.31 12.60 26.20
C LEU A 475 10.52 11.60 25.05
N ILE A 476 9.59 10.66 24.85
CA ILE A 476 9.65 9.71 23.73
C ILE A 476 9.42 10.40 22.39
N ARG A 477 8.48 11.34 22.30
CA ARG A 477 8.20 12.07 21.05
C ARG A 477 9.38 12.93 20.62
N ASP A 478 10.03 13.60 21.57
CA ASP A 478 11.13 14.52 21.29
C ASP A 478 12.45 13.80 20.99
N THR A 479 12.77 12.77 21.78
CA THR A 479 14.07 12.09 21.67
C THR A 479 14.03 10.87 20.73
N GLN A 480 12.84 10.33 20.46
CA GLN A 480 12.63 9.03 19.83
C GLN A 480 13.42 7.88 20.47
N ALA A 481 13.85 8.06 21.72
CA ALA A 481 14.73 7.15 22.44
C ALA A 481 14.13 6.83 23.82
N PHE A 482 14.30 5.58 24.25
CA PHE A 482 13.90 5.16 25.59
C PHE A 482 15.08 5.40 26.53
N SER A 483 15.14 6.62 27.07
CA SER A 483 16.17 7.05 28.02
C SER A 483 15.97 6.39 29.40
N PRO A 484 17.01 6.36 30.27
CA PRO A 484 16.84 5.87 31.64
C PRO A 484 15.76 6.60 32.42
N GLU A 485 15.59 7.90 32.18
CA GLU A 485 14.55 8.73 32.78
C GLU A 485 13.14 8.31 32.33
N ALA A 486 12.91 8.16 31.02
CA ALA A 486 11.65 7.62 30.51
C ALA A 486 11.36 6.22 31.03
N GLN A 487 12.39 5.40 31.22
CA GLN A 487 12.23 4.05 31.75
C GLN A 487 11.77 4.05 33.21
N GLU A 488 12.34 4.89 34.07
CA GLU A 488 11.92 5.00 35.47
C GLU A 488 10.52 5.64 35.61
N LEU A 489 10.20 6.64 34.79
CA LEU A 489 8.86 7.22 34.73
C LEU A 489 7.82 6.18 34.32
N LEU A 490 8.08 5.43 33.25
CA LEU A 490 7.17 4.38 32.78
C LEU A 490 7.02 3.25 33.81
N LYS A 491 8.12 2.84 34.45
CA LYS A 491 8.10 1.80 35.48
C LYS A 491 7.24 2.20 36.67
N THR A 492 7.43 3.42 37.18
CA THR A 492 6.63 3.96 38.30
C THR A 492 5.15 3.99 37.90
N ALA A 493 4.84 4.52 36.72
CA ALA A 493 3.47 4.59 36.24
C ALA A 493 2.81 3.21 36.07
N ILE A 494 3.54 2.20 35.57
CA ILE A 494 3.03 0.83 35.45
C ILE A 494 2.72 0.26 36.84
N LEU A 495 3.60 0.44 37.82
CA LEU A 495 3.41 -0.08 39.18
C LEU A 495 2.19 0.58 39.86
N ASP A 496 2.12 1.91 39.82
CA ASP A 496 1.00 2.66 40.41
C ASP A 496 -0.34 2.26 39.79
N TYR A 497 -0.39 2.19 38.45
CA TYR A 497 -1.61 1.79 37.74
C TYR A 497 -1.95 0.31 37.96
N THR A 498 -0.96 -0.56 38.19
CA THR A 498 -1.22 -1.98 38.52
C THR A 498 -1.93 -2.12 39.85
N GLU A 499 -1.54 -1.35 40.86
CA GLU A 499 -2.23 -1.32 42.16
C GLU A 499 -3.65 -0.76 42.02
N GLU A 500 -3.83 0.33 41.25
CA GLU A 500 -5.15 0.91 40.97
C GLU A 500 -6.08 -0.08 40.23
N PHE A 501 -5.56 -0.76 39.21
CA PHE A 501 -6.31 -1.74 38.44
C PHE A 501 -6.74 -2.95 39.29
N LYS A 502 -5.85 -3.46 40.15
CA LYS A 502 -6.16 -4.56 41.06
C LYS A 502 -7.12 -4.18 42.19
N ALA A 503 -7.15 -2.90 42.57
CA ALA A 503 -8.11 -2.40 43.57
C ALA A 503 -9.52 -2.20 42.97
N ALA A 504 -9.62 -2.03 41.65
CA ALA A 504 -10.87 -1.85 40.93
C ALA A 504 -11.48 -3.15 40.36
N ALA A 505 -10.66 -4.19 40.19
CA ALA A 505 -11.06 -5.55 39.78
C ALA A 505 -11.53 -6.37 41.00
#